data_AF-A0A352PVQ4-F1
#
_entry.id   AF-A0A352PVQ4-F1
#
_cell.length_a   1.000
_cell.length_b   1.000
_cell.length_c   1.000
_cell.angle_alpha   90.00
_cell.angle_beta   90.00
_cell.angle_gamma   90.00
#
_symmetry.space_group_name_H-M   'P 1'
#
loop_
_entity.id
_entity.type
_entity.pdbx_description
1 polymer ?
#
loop_
_entity_poly.entity_id
_entity_poly.type
_entity_poly.pdbx_seq_one_letter_code
_entity_poly.pdbx_strand_id
1 'polypeptide(L)'
;MGQQVIEDRRVLQSLQTEIARINTQLADVKGKLAKIPDRPIQLSDLPPPPMDMSDPSSRRLPPPPPVFQQGNEPNGGNALTAATPPPPRAMPQNIGSERVATYRKELIERNAQLHQADQAIYGDEVAELYKAARTSPTSGGTSESSNTALNKLLSDYPQSNAAAMVLSEKALQAASQANTVVAEQYYKNLTTNENFSSAVTDSGVEAKPALTAYLAYQYVQQNRFTEANTLLQSLEQNYSSALLATPGPQGQMQYRSVTDTVKVLRSQMGTSTSAGK
;
A
#
# COMPACT_ATOMS: atom_id res chain seq x y z
N MET A 1 -58.01 20.20 -0.18
CA MET A 1 -57.34 20.03 -1.49
C MET A 1 -56.15 20.98 -1.71
N GLY A 2 -56.08 22.19 -1.12
CA GLY A 2 -55.00 23.14 -1.40
C GLY A 2 -53.61 22.84 -0.79
N GLN A 3 -53.54 22.24 0.41
CA GLN A 3 -52.24 21.99 1.07
C GLN A 3 -51.44 20.86 0.42
N GLN A 4 -52.11 19.79 -0.01
CA GLN A 4 -51.45 18.63 -0.63
C GLN A 4 -50.83 18.99 -1.99
N VAL A 5 -51.49 19.84 -2.78
CA VAL A 5 -50.95 20.36 -4.04
C VAL A 5 -49.70 21.23 -3.83
N ILE A 6 -49.60 21.93 -2.69
CA ILE A 6 -48.43 22.76 -2.36
C ILE A 6 -47.25 21.87 -1.93
N GLU A 7 -47.50 20.80 -1.17
CA GLU A 7 -46.48 19.83 -0.78
C GLU A 7 -45.95 19.05 -1.99
N ASP A 8 -46.84 18.54 -2.85
CA ASP A 8 -46.46 17.85 -4.08
C ASP A 8 -45.59 18.73 -4.98
N ARG A 9 -45.92 20.03 -5.07
CA ARG A 9 -45.12 21.00 -5.85
C ARG A 9 -43.73 21.23 -5.26
N ARG A 10 -43.60 21.24 -3.93
CA ARG A 10 -42.29 21.38 -3.25
C ARG A 10 -41.43 20.13 -3.44
N VAL A 11 -42.03 18.95 -3.34
CA VAL A 11 -41.33 17.67 -3.59
C VAL A 11 -40.84 17.61 -5.03
N LEU A 12 -41.68 17.98 -6.00
CA LEU A 12 -41.29 18.04 -7.41
C LEU A 12 -40.14 19.03 -7.67
N GLN A 13 -40.15 20.20 -7.02
CA GLN A 13 -39.05 21.17 -7.11
C GLN A 13 -37.74 20.64 -6.49
N SER A 14 -37.83 19.94 -5.36
CA SER A 14 -36.67 19.30 -4.73
C SER A 14 -36.06 18.24 -5.63
N LEU A 15 -36.90 17.38 -6.23
CA LEU A 15 -36.45 16.33 -7.15
C LEU A 15 -35.83 16.91 -8.42
N GLN A 16 -36.38 17.98 -8.97
CA GLN A 16 -35.79 18.68 -10.13
C GLN A 16 -34.42 19.26 -9.81
N THR A 17 -34.24 19.78 -8.60
CA THR A 17 -32.95 20.31 -8.12
C THR A 17 -31.92 19.20 -7.95
N GLU A 18 -32.33 18.06 -7.39
CA GLU A 18 -31.48 16.87 -7.23
C GLU A 18 -31.03 16.31 -8.59
N ILE A 19 -31.95 16.20 -9.55
CA ILE A 19 -31.66 15.74 -10.92
C ILE A 19 -30.67 16.68 -11.61
N ALA A 20 -30.84 18.00 -11.47
CA ALA A 20 -29.90 18.96 -12.03
C ALA A 20 -28.49 18.83 -11.43
N ARG A 21 -28.39 18.58 -10.11
CA ARG A 21 -27.12 18.34 -9.42
C ARG A 21 -26.45 17.06 -9.91
N ILE A 22 -27.19 15.96 -10.02
CA ILE A 22 -26.69 14.67 -10.53
C ILE A 22 -26.19 14.82 -11.96
N ASN A 23 -26.94 15.51 -12.82
CA ASN A 23 -26.51 15.74 -14.21
C ASN A 23 -25.23 16.58 -14.31
N THR A 24 -25.04 17.54 -13.40
CA THR A 24 -23.81 18.34 -13.33
C THR A 24 -22.62 17.50 -12.88
N GLN A 25 -22.81 16.64 -11.87
CA GLN A 25 -21.78 15.70 -11.42
C GLN A 25 -21.42 14.69 -12.51
N LEU A 26 -22.43 14.17 -13.24
CA LEU A 26 -22.21 13.25 -14.35
C LEU A 26 -21.44 13.91 -15.50
N ALA A 27 -21.70 15.19 -15.79
CA ALA A 27 -20.95 15.95 -16.77
C ALA A 27 -19.48 16.17 -16.36
N ASP A 28 -19.22 16.44 -15.07
CA ASP A 28 -17.85 16.57 -14.54
C ASP A 28 -17.09 15.23 -14.61
N VAL A 29 -17.74 14.11 -14.26
CA VAL A 29 -17.17 12.76 -14.39
C VAL A 29 -16.87 12.44 -15.85
N LYS A 30 -17.81 12.69 -16.77
CA LYS A 30 -17.58 12.48 -18.22
C LYS A 30 -16.45 13.35 -18.75
N GLY A 31 -16.34 14.59 -18.29
CA GLY A 31 -15.25 15.50 -18.66
C GLY A 31 -13.88 15.05 -18.13
N LYS A 32 -13.83 14.39 -16.96
CA LYS A 32 -12.62 13.75 -16.43
C LYS A 32 -12.28 12.47 -17.18
N LEU A 33 -13.29 11.65 -17.52
CA LEU A 33 -13.12 10.42 -18.29
C LEU A 33 -12.59 10.70 -19.70
N ALA A 34 -13.06 11.76 -20.36
CA ALA A 34 -12.58 12.19 -21.68
C ALA A 34 -11.12 12.71 -21.68
N LYS A 35 -10.55 12.99 -20.51
CA LYS A 35 -9.14 13.40 -20.34
C LYS A 35 -8.22 12.21 -20.04
N ILE A 36 -8.78 11.03 -19.77
CA ILE A 36 -8.02 9.79 -19.67
C ILE A 36 -7.69 9.39 -21.10
N PRO A 37 -6.40 9.31 -21.48
CA PRO A 37 -6.05 8.91 -22.83
C PRO A 37 -6.52 7.47 -23.08
N ASP A 38 -7.32 7.29 -24.12
CA ASP A 38 -7.98 6.04 -24.55
C ASP A 38 -6.98 5.08 -25.23
N ARG A 39 -5.78 4.96 -24.67
CA ARG A 39 -4.70 4.12 -25.20
C ARG A 39 -4.29 3.07 -24.17
N PRO A 40 -4.27 1.78 -24.55
CA PRO A 40 -3.72 0.74 -23.69
C PRO A 40 -2.29 1.11 -23.29
N ILE A 41 -1.92 0.80 -22.03
CA ILE A 41 -0.56 1.02 -21.51
C ILE A 41 0.41 0.36 -22.49
N GLN A 42 1.29 1.14 -23.12
CA GLN A 42 2.24 0.58 -24.08
C GLN A 42 3.50 0.10 -23.36
N LEU A 43 4.20 -0.88 -23.94
CA LEU A 43 5.45 -1.45 -23.42
C LEU A 43 6.52 -0.39 -23.12
N SER A 44 6.49 0.74 -23.82
CA SER A 44 7.35 1.91 -23.63
C SER A 44 6.98 2.79 -22.44
N ASP A 45 5.78 2.64 -21.88
CA ASP A 45 5.32 3.31 -20.65
C ASP A 45 5.71 2.52 -19.39
N LEU A 46 6.21 1.29 -19.56
CA LEU A 46 6.80 0.47 -18.49
C LEU A 46 8.29 0.81 -18.36
N PRO A 47 8.84 0.93 -17.13
CA PRO A 47 10.27 1.12 -16.96
C PRO A 47 11.04 -0.12 -17.47
N PRO A 48 12.30 0.06 -17.94
CA PRO A 48 13.15 -1.07 -18.30
C PRO A 48 13.32 -2.00 -17.09
N PRO A 49 13.55 -3.31 -17.32
CA PRO A 49 13.74 -4.26 -16.24
C PRO A 49 14.88 -3.79 -15.31
N PRO A 50 14.78 -4.01 -13.99
CA PRO A 50 15.87 -3.68 -13.08
C PRO A 50 17.14 -4.39 -13.54
N MET A 51 18.26 -3.66 -13.54
CA MET A 51 19.56 -4.19 -13.95
C MET A 51 19.85 -5.52 -13.25
N ASP A 52 20.49 -6.41 -14.03
CA ASP A 52 20.87 -7.77 -13.67
C ASP A 52 21.37 -7.87 -12.21
N MET A 53 20.61 -8.57 -11.38
CA MET A 53 20.91 -8.84 -9.96
C MET A 53 21.96 -9.96 -9.77
N SER A 54 22.71 -10.29 -10.83
CA SER A 54 23.74 -11.33 -10.79
C SER A 54 25.12 -10.85 -10.29
N ASP A 55 25.31 -9.56 -9.99
CA ASP A 55 26.59 -9.06 -9.45
C ASP A 55 26.70 -9.31 -7.92
N PRO A 56 27.54 -10.26 -7.47
CA PRO A 56 27.77 -10.50 -6.05
C PRO A 56 28.44 -9.32 -5.33
N SER A 57 28.95 -8.32 -6.05
CA SER A 57 29.56 -7.11 -5.48
C SER A 57 28.52 -6.14 -4.90
N SER A 58 27.26 -6.21 -5.36
CA SER A 58 26.12 -5.47 -4.80
C SER A 58 25.48 -6.19 -3.60
N ARG A 59 25.94 -7.40 -3.25
CA ARG A 59 25.54 -8.14 -2.03
C ARG A 59 26.27 -7.69 -0.77
N ARG A 60 26.93 -6.53 -0.78
CA ARG A 60 27.17 -5.83 0.48
C ARG A 60 25.83 -5.30 0.97
N LEU A 61 25.13 -6.18 1.68
CA LEU A 61 24.12 -5.78 2.65
C LEU A 61 24.71 -4.56 3.40
N PRO A 62 24.01 -3.41 3.50
CA PRO A 62 24.33 -2.51 4.59
C PRO A 62 24.27 -3.36 5.87
N PRO A 63 25.18 -3.15 6.83
CA PRO A 63 25.17 -3.93 8.05
C PRO A 63 23.75 -3.89 8.63
N PRO A 64 23.25 -4.99 9.22
CA PRO A 64 22.02 -4.92 9.98
C PRO A 64 22.15 -3.74 10.95
N PRO A 65 21.06 -2.98 11.21
CA PRO A 65 21.12 -1.96 12.26
C PRO A 65 21.70 -2.63 13.51
N PRO A 66 22.70 -2.01 14.17
CA PRO A 66 23.45 -2.67 15.23
C PRO A 66 22.47 -3.27 16.24
N VAL A 67 22.55 -4.59 16.38
CA VAL A 67 21.86 -5.31 17.45
C VAL A 67 22.64 -4.95 18.72
N PHE A 68 22.21 -3.89 19.41
CA PHE A 68 22.73 -3.64 20.73
C PHE A 68 22.15 -4.71 21.66
N GLN A 69 22.97 -5.72 21.95
CA GLN A 69 22.74 -6.69 23.00
C GLN A 69 22.33 -5.93 24.27
N GLN A 70 21.27 -6.38 24.93
CA GLN A 70 20.96 -5.97 26.29
C GLN A 70 22.17 -6.30 27.17
N GLY A 71 22.97 -5.29 27.46
CA GLY A 71 24.09 -5.39 28.39
C GLY A 71 23.57 -5.37 29.81
N ASN A 72 24.00 -6.37 30.59
CA ASN A 72 24.17 -6.24 32.03
C ASN A 72 24.81 -4.89 32.36
N GLU A 73 24.33 -4.22 33.39
CA GLU A 73 25.08 -3.18 34.10
C GLU A 73 25.27 -3.63 35.56
N PRO A 74 26.28 -3.13 36.30
CA PRO A 74 27.07 -1.91 36.04
C PRO A 74 28.60 -2.08 36.20
N ASN A 75 29.40 -1.13 35.71
CA ASN A 75 30.04 -0.10 36.55
C ASN A 75 31.08 0.77 35.79
N GLY A 76 30.90 2.09 35.86
CA GLY A 76 31.99 3.07 36.02
C GLY A 76 32.61 3.72 34.78
N GLY A 77 32.37 5.02 34.59
CA GLY A 77 33.37 5.92 33.99
C GLY A 77 32.87 6.96 32.98
N ASN A 78 32.65 8.19 33.48
CA ASN A 78 32.53 9.49 32.80
C ASN A 78 32.88 9.60 31.30
N ALA A 79 31.97 10.20 30.52
CA ALA A 79 32.27 11.37 29.65
C ALA A 79 30.98 12.05 29.17
N LEU A 80 30.88 13.36 29.38
CA LEU A 80 29.83 14.26 28.89
C LEU A 80 30.04 14.53 27.39
N THR A 81 29.03 14.35 26.53
CA THR A 81 28.70 15.21 25.37
C THR A 81 27.44 14.71 24.62
N ALA A 82 26.60 15.68 24.22
CA ALA A 82 25.41 15.59 23.35
C ALA A 82 24.21 14.73 23.84
N ALA A 83 23.16 15.42 24.31
CA ALA A 83 21.89 14.84 24.70
C ALA A 83 21.15 14.24 23.47
N THR A 84 21.20 12.92 23.32
CA THR A 84 20.26 12.15 22.52
C THR A 84 18.86 12.26 23.14
N PRO A 85 17.79 12.52 22.37
CA PRO A 85 16.44 12.35 22.89
C PRO A 85 16.27 10.89 23.33
N PRO A 86 15.53 10.63 24.43
CA PRO A 86 15.32 9.26 24.89
C PRO A 86 14.67 8.41 23.78
N PRO A 87 15.01 7.11 23.66
CA PRO A 87 14.31 6.23 22.75
C PRO A 87 12.80 6.27 23.06
N PRO A 88 11.92 6.18 22.05
CA PRO A 88 10.49 6.09 22.31
C PRO A 88 10.25 4.96 23.30
N ARG A 89 9.61 5.29 24.43
CA ARG A 89 9.05 4.31 25.38
C ARG A 89 8.40 3.18 24.59
N ALA A 90 8.67 1.94 25.01
CA ALA A 90 8.01 0.73 24.49
C ALA A 90 6.58 1.05 24.06
N MET A 91 6.33 1.00 22.75
CA MET A 91 5.06 1.41 22.17
C MET A 91 3.96 0.47 22.68
N PRO A 92 2.79 1.00 23.11
CA PRO A 92 1.72 0.19 23.70
C PRO A 92 1.19 -0.88 22.74
N GLN A 93 0.71 -1.96 23.36
CA GLN A 93 0.65 -3.32 22.84
C GLN A 93 -0.46 -3.59 21.83
N ASN A 94 -0.07 -4.41 20.83
CA ASN A 94 -0.79 -5.53 20.22
C ASN A 94 -2.31 -5.40 20.12
N ILE A 95 -2.81 -5.25 18.89
CA ILE A 95 -4.17 -5.68 18.59
C ILE A 95 -4.28 -7.14 19.02
N GLY A 96 -5.31 -7.49 19.80
CA GLY A 96 -5.49 -8.85 20.31
C GLY A 96 -5.26 -9.89 19.20
N SER A 97 -4.46 -10.92 19.49
CA SER A 97 -4.05 -11.94 18.51
C SER A 97 -5.23 -12.58 17.78
N GLU A 98 -6.36 -12.72 18.46
CA GLU A 98 -7.63 -13.19 17.90
C GLU A 98 -8.19 -12.24 16.83
N ARG A 99 -8.21 -10.92 17.08
CA ARG A 99 -8.66 -9.93 16.08
C ARG A 99 -7.77 -9.92 14.85
N VAL A 100 -6.45 -10.07 15.03
CA VAL A 100 -5.50 -10.20 13.92
C VAL A 100 -5.75 -11.49 13.13
N ALA A 101 -5.96 -12.61 13.81
CA ALA A 101 -6.24 -13.89 13.17
C ALA A 101 -7.53 -13.86 12.34
N THR A 102 -8.62 -13.32 12.90
CA THR A 102 -9.90 -13.16 12.21
C THR A 102 -9.76 -12.26 10.98
N TYR A 103 -9.12 -11.09 11.13
CA TYR A 103 -8.90 -10.18 10.02
C TYR A 103 -8.08 -10.82 8.89
N ARG A 104 -6.99 -11.54 9.23
CA ARG A 104 -6.19 -12.25 8.22
C ARG A 104 -6.99 -13.34 7.52
N LYS A 105 -7.83 -14.08 8.25
CA LYS A 105 -8.69 -15.10 7.67
C LYS A 105 -9.65 -14.49 6.65
N GLU A 106 -10.32 -13.40 6.99
CA GLU A 106 -11.20 -12.66 6.07
C GLU A 106 -10.46 -12.21 4.80
N LEU A 107 -9.22 -11.74 4.93
CA LEU A 107 -8.40 -11.32 3.80
C LEU A 107 -7.99 -12.48 2.90
N ILE A 108 -7.61 -13.62 3.49
CA ILE A 108 -7.28 -14.83 2.73
C ILE A 108 -8.52 -15.35 1.98
N GLU A 109 -9.69 -15.36 2.64
CA GLU A 109 -10.95 -15.73 2.01
C GLU A 109 -11.32 -14.78 0.86
N ARG A 110 -11.14 -13.47 1.05
CA ARG A 110 -11.32 -12.48 -0.02
C ARG A 110 -10.36 -12.72 -1.18
N ASN A 111 -9.08 -12.95 -0.92
CA ASN A 111 -8.10 -13.27 -1.98
C ASN A 111 -8.51 -14.52 -2.77
N ALA A 112 -8.99 -15.57 -2.10
CA ALA A 112 -9.50 -16.77 -2.78
C ALA A 112 -10.73 -16.46 -3.66
N GLN A 113 -11.66 -15.62 -3.20
CA GLN A 113 -12.81 -15.18 -4.00
C GLN A 113 -12.39 -14.38 -5.24
N LEU A 114 -11.37 -13.54 -5.12
CA LEU A 114 -10.83 -12.77 -6.25
C LEU A 114 -10.18 -13.67 -7.30
N HIS A 115 -9.45 -14.71 -6.87
CA HIS A 115 -8.93 -15.74 -7.78
C HIS A 115 -10.03 -16.54 -8.47
N GLN A 116 -11.10 -16.90 -7.74
CA GLN A 116 -12.26 -17.57 -8.33
C GLN A 116 -12.98 -16.67 -9.35
N ALA A 117 -13.08 -15.37 -9.07
CA ALA A 117 -13.66 -14.41 -10.00
C ALA A 117 -12.84 -14.31 -11.30
N ASP A 118 -11.51 -14.24 -11.19
CA ASP A 118 -10.62 -14.27 -12.35
C ASP A 118 -10.76 -15.57 -13.13
N GLN A 119 -10.81 -16.72 -12.44
CA GLN A 119 -10.98 -18.02 -13.10
C GLN A 119 -12.33 -18.11 -13.84
N ALA A 120 -13.40 -17.56 -13.27
CA ALA A 120 -14.72 -17.55 -13.89
C ALA A 120 -14.78 -16.69 -15.17
N ILE A 121 -13.97 -15.62 -15.25
CA ILE A 121 -13.96 -14.69 -16.40
C ILE A 121 -12.93 -15.12 -17.45
N TYR A 122 -11.74 -15.50 -17.03
CA TYR A 122 -10.57 -15.67 -17.90
C TYR A 122 -10.07 -17.12 -17.99
N GLY A 123 -10.64 -18.04 -17.22
CA GLY A 123 -10.19 -19.43 -17.14
C GLY A 123 -8.81 -19.58 -16.49
N ASP A 124 -8.15 -20.70 -16.78
CA ASP A 124 -6.90 -21.09 -16.09
C ASP A 124 -5.68 -20.27 -16.55
N GLU A 125 -5.73 -19.58 -17.69
CA GLU A 125 -4.59 -18.83 -18.22
C GLU A 125 -4.11 -17.73 -17.26
N VAL A 126 -5.03 -16.97 -16.66
CA VAL A 126 -4.69 -15.93 -15.69
C VAL A 126 -4.08 -16.53 -14.42
N ALA A 127 -4.53 -17.70 -13.99
CA ALA A 127 -3.97 -18.39 -12.83
C ALA A 127 -2.53 -18.88 -13.08
N GLU A 128 -2.22 -19.37 -14.28
CA GLU A 128 -0.86 -19.78 -14.65
C GLU A 128 0.07 -18.58 -14.81
N LEU A 129 -0.40 -17.49 -15.42
CA LEU A 129 0.36 -16.25 -15.49
C LEU A 129 0.62 -15.65 -14.11
N TYR A 130 -0.36 -15.72 -13.20
CA TYR A 130 -0.20 -15.32 -11.80
C TYR A 130 0.94 -16.09 -11.12
N LYS A 131 0.92 -17.44 -11.21
CA LYS A 131 1.97 -18.30 -10.63
C LYS A 131 3.34 -17.98 -11.22
N ALA A 132 3.44 -17.86 -12.54
CA ALA A 132 4.69 -17.54 -13.22
C ALA A 132 5.23 -16.16 -12.80
N ALA A 133 4.35 -15.16 -12.70
CA ALA A 133 4.74 -13.80 -12.34
C ALA A 133 5.23 -13.67 -10.89
N ARG A 134 4.79 -14.56 -9.98
CA ARG A 134 5.24 -14.62 -8.58
C ARG A 134 6.48 -15.46 -8.34
N THR A 135 6.85 -16.31 -9.28
CA THR A 135 7.98 -17.23 -9.09
C THR A 135 9.29 -16.44 -9.03
N SER A 136 9.95 -16.49 -7.88
CA SER A 136 11.24 -15.85 -7.63
C SER A 136 12.40 -16.62 -8.28
N PRO A 137 13.51 -15.96 -8.63
CA PRO A 137 14.75 -16.63 -9.03
C PRO A 137 15.21 -17.72 -8.05
N THR A 138 14.94 -17.53 -6.76
CA THR A 138 15.32 -18.47 -5.69
C THR A 138 14.47 -19.74 -5.65
N SER A 139 13.32 -19.75 -6.32
CA SER A 139 12.37 -20.88 -6.36
C SER A 139 12.26 -21.51 -7.75
N GLY A 140 13.29 -21.33 -8.59
CA GLY A 140 13.44 -22.01 -9.89
C GLY A 140 12.96 -21.22 -11.12
N GLY A 141 12.57 -19.95 -10.96
CA GLY A 141 12.27 -19.05 -12.09
C GLY A 141 13.46 -18.19 -12.51
N THR A 142 13.28 -17.33 -13.51
CA THR A 142 14.18 -16.19 -13.78
C THR A 142 13.46 -14.88 -13.50
N SER A 143 14.21 -13.82 -13.17
CA SER A 143 13.62 -12.47 -13.02
C SER A 143 12.91 -12.03 -14.31
N GLU A 144 13.47 -12.42 -15.45
CA GLU A 144 12.94 -12.17 -16.79
C GLU A 144 11.61 -12.90 -17.04
N SER A 145 11.49 -14.19 -16.67
CA SER A 145 10.25 -14.94 -16.84
C SER A 145 9.13 -14.41 -15.95
N SER A 146 9.45 -14.04 -14.70
CA SER A 146 8.51 -13.40 -13.77
C SER A 146 7.99 -12.08 -14.32
N ASN A 147 8.88 -11.23 -14.84
CA ASN A 147 8.49 -9.93 -15.39
C ASN A 147 7.73 -10.06 -16.70
N THR A 148 8.07 -11.04 -17.55
CA THR A 148 7.32 -11.33 -18.79
C THR A 148 5.89 -11.72 -18.47
N ALA A 149 5.68 -12.62 -17.49
CA ALA A 149 4.34 -13.03 -17.08
C ALA A 149 3.54 -11.87 -16.46
N LEU A 150 4.17 -11.03 -15.62
CA LEU A 150 3.52 -9.82 -15.11
C LEU A 150 3.13 -8.86 -16.23
N ASN A 151 4.02 -8.61 -17.19
CA ASN A 151 3.73 -7.73 -18.31
C ASN A 151 2.55 -8.25 -19.12
N LYS A 152 2.47 -9.58 -19.35
CA LYS A 152 1.32 -10.20 -20.00
C LYS A 152 0.02 -10.04 -19.19
N LEU A 153 0.07 -10.20 -17.86
CA LEU A 153 -1.09 -9.91 -17.00
C LEU A 153 -1.56 -8.46 -17.13
N LEU A 154 -0.63 -7.50 -17.14
CA LEU A 154 -0.95 -6.08 -17.21
C LEU A 154 -1.42 -5.64 -18.60
N SER A 155 -0.94 -6.28 -19.68
CA SER A 155 -1.33 -5.94 -21.05
C SER A 155 -2.63 -6.61 -21.48
N ASP A 156 -2.74 -7.91 -21.25
CA ASP A 156 -3.81 -8.74 -21.84
C ASP A 156 -4.99 -8.86 -20.87
N TYR A 157 -4.73 -8.74 -19.55
CA TYR A 157 -5.72 -8.86 -18.49
C TYR A 157 -5.67 -7.69 -17.50
N PRO A 158 -5.72 -6.42 -17.96
CA PRO A 158 -5.52 -5.23 -17.12
C PRO A 158 -6.56 -5.06 -16.01
N GLN A 159 -7.69 -5.77 -16.09
CA GLN A 159 -8.76 -5.78 -15.11
C GLN A 159 -8.75 -7.02 -14.20
N SER A 160 -7.81 -7.95 -14.38
CA SER A 160 -7.70 -9.13 -13.54
C SER A 160 -7.24 -8.77 -12.12
N ASN A 161 -7.78 -9.48 -11.14
CA ASN A 161 -7.34 -9.36 -9.76
C ASN A 161 -5.91 -9.89 -9.60
N ALA A 162 -5.53 -10.92 -10.36
CA ALA A 162 -4.18 -11.45 -10.45
C ALA A 162 -3.15 -10.37 -10.81
N ALA A 163 -3.43 -9.53 -11.81
CA ALA A 163 -2.55 -8.42 -12.15
C ALA A 163 -2.38 -7.47 -10.95
N ALA A 164 -3.48 -7.11 -10.28
CA ALA A 164 -3.47 -6.25 -9.10
C ALA A 164 -2.64 -6.85 -7.95
N MET A 165 -2.78 -8.16 -7.71
CA MET A 165 -2.11 -8.89 -6.63
C MET A 165 -0.60 -8.99 -6.85
N VAL A 166 -0.16 -9.38 -8.05
CA VAL A 166 1.28 -9.49 -8.34
C VAL A 166 1.95 -8.12 -8.25
N LEU A 167 1.30 -7.09 -8.80
CA LEU A 167 1.78 -5.72 -8.73
C LEU A 167 1.90 -5.26 -7.26
N SER A 168 0.91 -5.59 -6.44
CA SER A 168 0.88 -5.31 -5.01
C SER A 168 2.01 -6.00 -4.24
N GLU A 169 2.26 -7.28 -4.51
CA GLU A 169 3.33 -8.02 -3.86
C GLU A 169 4.72 -7.46 -4.21
N LYS A 170 4.97 -7.15 -5.48
CA LYS A 170 6.22 -6.50 -5.90
C LYS A 170 6.38 -5.12 -5.27
N ALA A 171 5.29 -4.36 -5.14
CA ALA A 171 5.30 -3.05 -4.48
C ALA A 171 5.66 -3.14 -3.00
N LEU A 172 5.02 -4.08 -2.28
CA LEU A 172 5.29 -4.33 -0.87
C LEU A 172 6.71 -4.86 -0.65
N GLN A 173 7.20 -5.70 -1.56
CA GLN A 173 8.59 -6.16 -1.56
C GLN A 173 9.56 -4.98 -1.69
N ALA A 174 9.40 -4.12 -2.71
CA ALA A 174 10.22 -2.93 -2.89
C ALA A 174 10.18 -2.01 -1.66
N ALA A 175 8.98 -1.82 -1.09
CA ALA A 175 8.78 -1.01 0.10
C ALA A 175 9.48 -1.60 1.34
N SER A 176 9.40 -2.91 1.55
CA SER A 176 10.10 -3.58 2.66
C SER A 176 11.63 -3.50 2.56
N GLN A 177 12.16 -3.36 1.34
CA GLN A 177 13.59 -3.17 1.07
C GLN A 177 14.02 -1.70 1.09
N ALA A 178 13.13 -0.78 1.53
CA ALA A 178 13.34 0.66 1.52
C ALA A 178 13.69 1.24 0.12
N ASN A 179 13.30 0.55 -0.96
CA ASN A 179 13.43 1.07 -2.31
C ASN A 179 12.23 1.97 -2.63
N THR A 180 12.27 3.19 -2.10
CA THR A 180 11.15 4.16 -2.15
C THR A 180 10.75 4.49 -3.58
N VAL A 181 11.71 4.70 -4.48
CA VAL A 181 11.44 5.07 -5.88
C VAL A 181 10.61 4.00 -6.58
N VAL A 182 10.99 2.73 -6.43
CA VAL A 182 10.26 1.62 -7.04
C VAL A 182 8.90 1.41 -6.36
N ALA A 183 8.83 1.56 -5.04
CA ALA A 183 7.57 1.46 -4.29
C ALA A 183 6.56 2.56 -4.72
N GLU A 184 7.02 3.79 -4.93
CA GLU A 184 6.20 4.92 -5.43
C GLU A 184 5.65 4.64 -6.83
N GLN A 185 6.48 4.10 -7.73
CA GLN A 185 6.07 3.76 -9.09
C GLN A 185 4.94 2.72 -9.08
N TYR A 186 5.11 1.65 -8.31
CA TYR A 186 4.05 0.65 -8.18
C TYR A 186 2.81 1.19 -7.47
N TYR A 187 2.98 2.04 -6.45
CA TYR A 187 1.86 2.68 -5.76
C TYR A 187 1.02 3.56 -6.71
N LYS A 188 1.68 4.31 -7.60
CA LYS A 188 0.99 5.08 -8.65
C LYS A 188 0.17 4.16 -9.57
N ASN A 189 0.73 3.04 -10.01
CA ASN A 189 0.02 2.10 -10.89
C ASN A 189 -1.20 1.47 -10.18
N LEU A 190 -1.05 1.09 -8.90
CA LEU A 190 -2.14 0.57 -8.08
C LEU A 190 -3.24 1.59 -7.82
N THR A 191 -2.89 2.87 -7.67
CA THR A 191 -3.87 3.93 -7.40
C THR A 191 -4.56 4.44 -8.66
N THR A 192 -3.94 4.30 -9.84
CA THR A 192 -4.52 4.77 -11.11
C THR A 192 -5.58 3.81 -11.66
N ASN A 193 -5.50 2.50 -11.35
CA ASN A 193 -6.51 1.52 -11.76
C ASN A 193 -7.50 1.27 -10.62
N GLU A 194 -8.77 1.65 -10.80
CA GLU A 194 -9.82 1.49 -9.80
C GLU A 194 -10.11 0.02 -9.47
N ASN A 195 -9.90 -0.89 -10.43
CA ASN A 195 -10.05 -2.33 -10.24
C ASN A 195 -9.03 -2.91 -9.25
N PHE A 196 -7.94 -2.19 -8.96
CA PHE A 196 -6.89 -2.64 -8.04
C PHE A 196 -7.15 -2.19 -6.59
N SER A 197 -8.30 -1.57 -6.31
CA SER A 197 -8.66 -1.06 -4.98
C SER A 197 -8.80 -2.14 -3.89
N SER A 198 -9.27 -3.32 -4.26
CA SER A 198 -9.51 -4.45 -3.36
C SER A 198 -8.37 -5.47 -3.31
N ALA A 199 -7.20 -5.15 -3.88
CA ALA A 199 -6.10 -6.09 -3.98
C ALA A 199 -5.61 -6.56 -2.59
N VAL A 200 -5.63 -7.87 -2.40
CA VAL A 200 -5.14 -8.55 -1.19
C VAL A 200 -4.09 -9.57 -1.61
N THR A 201 -2.93 -9.57 -0.96
CA THR A 201 -1.87 -10.56 -1.20
C THR A 201 -2.25 -11.93 -0.63
N ASP A 202 -1.60 -12.99 -1.09
CA ASP A 202 -1.82 -14.35 -0.56
C ASP A 202 -1.49 -14.47 0.94
N SER A 203 -0.62 -13.61 1.45
CA SER A 203 -0.26 -13.56 2.88
C SER A 203 -1.35 -12.94 3.76
N GLY A 204 -2.46 -12.48 3.17
CA GLY A 204 -3.56 -11.82 3.86
C GLY A 204 -3.21 -10.40 4.25
N VAL A 205 -2.73 -9.60 3.28
CA VAL A 205 -2.41 -8.17 3.47
C VAL A 205 -3.16 -7.35 2.43
N GLU A 206 -3.91 -6.35 2.89
CA GLU A 206 -4.50 -5.35 2.00
C GLU A 206 -3.40 -4.43 1.45
N ALA A 207 -3.22 -4.46 0.13
CA ALA A 207 -2.04 -3.88 -0.51
C ALA A 207 -1.95 -2.36 -0.36
N LYS A 208 -3.02 -1.64 -0.73
CA LYS A 208 -3.05 -0.17 -0.71
C LYS A 208 -2.80 0.42 0.68
N PRO A 209 -3.52 0.03 1.76
CA PRO A 209 -3.24 0.59 3.07
C PRO A 209 -1.84 0.21 3.59
N ALA A 210 -1.39 -1.03 3.38
CA ALA A 210 -0.04 -1.43 3.79
C ALA A 210 1.04 -0.60 3.07
N LEU A 211 0.96 -0.49 1.74
CA LEU A 211 1.92 0.26 0.93
C LEU A 211 1.91 1.76 1.26
N THR A 212 0.71 2.34 1.51
CA THR A 212 0.57 3.72 1.96
C THR A 212 1.31 3.95 3.29
N ALA A 213 1.21 3.00 4.22
CA ALA A 213 1.91 3.08 5.50
C ALA A 213 3.44 2.95 5.36
N TYR A 214 3.92 2.04 4.51
CA TYR A 214 5.35 1.93 4.24
C TYR A 214 5.93 3.20 3.62
N LEU A 215 5.27 3.76 2.61
CA LEU A 215 5.72 5.00 1.96
C LEU A 215 5.68 6.17 2.95
N ALA A 216 4.64 6.28 3.78
CA ALA A 216 4.60 7.30 4.84
C ALA A 216 5.78 7.16 5.81
N TYR A 217 6.11 5.94 6.24
CA TYR A 217 7.29 5.70 7.09
C TYR A 217 8.59 6.12 6.39
N GLN A 218 8.78 5.71 5.14
CA GLN A 218 9.99 6.06 4.37
C GLN A 218 10.12 7.57 4.15
N TYR A 219 9.02 8.27 3.88
CA TYR A 219 9.01 9.72 3.73
C TYR A 219 9.40 10.43 5.03
N VAL A 220 8.97 9.92 6.19
CA VAL A 220 9.44 10.43 7.49
C VAL A 220 10.96 10.26 7.63
N GLN A 221 11.51 9.10 7.28
CA GLN A 221 12.96 8.87 7.32
C GLN A 221 13.75 9.75 6.34
N GLN A 222 13.12 10.16 5.24
CA GLN A 222 13.71 11.01 4.20
C GLN A 222 13.46 12.51 4.42
N ASN A 223 12.87 12.90 5.56
CA ASN A 223 12.45 14.28 5.84
C ASN A 223 11.44 14.88 4.83
N ARG A 224 10.73 14.02 4.08
CA ARG A 224 9.65 14.38 3.15
C ARG A 224 8.32 14.52 3.89
N PHE A 225 8.30 15.37 4.93
CA PHE A 225 7.20 15.41 5.90
C PHE A 225 5.85 15.83 5.32
N THR A 226 5.82 16.73 4.33
CA THR A 226 4.57 17.12 3.65
C THR A 226 3.92 15.92 2.98
N GLU A 227 4.70 15.15 2.22
CA GLU A 227 4.22 13.96 1.51
C GLU A 227 3.83 12.85 2.49
N ALA A 228 4.62 12.67 3.56
CA ALA A 228 4.28 11.75 4.64
C ALA A 228 2.91 12.10 5.23
N ASN A 229 2.66 13.38 5.54
CA ASN A 229 1.41 13.81 6.14
C ASN A 229 0.21 13.63 5.19
N THR A 230 0.39 13.83 3.89
CA THR A 230 -0.63 13.52 2.88
C THR A 230 -1.01 12.03 2.89
N LEU A 231 -0.03 11.12 2.92
CA LEU A 231 -0.30 9.69 2.99
C LEU A 231 -0.95 9.28 4.32
N LEU A 232 -0.55 9.88 5.44
CA LEU A 232 -1.16 9.64 6.74
C LEU A 232 -2.62 10.10 6.79
N GLN A 233 -2.94 11.26 6.21
CA GLN A 233 -4.33 11.72 6.08
C GLN A 233 -5.15 10.76 5.21
N SER A 234 -4.59 10.28 4.10
CA SER A 234 -5.27 9.29 3.24
C SER A 234 -5.55 7.98 4.00
N LEU A 235 -4.62 7.52 4.83
CA LEU A 235 -4.84 6.34 5.70
C LEU A 235 -6.02 6.56 6.65
N GLU A 236 -6.05 7.70 7.35
CA GLU A 236 -7.14 8.02 8.29
C GLU A 236 -8.49 8.13 7.60
N GLN A 237 -8.54 8.71 6.40
CA GLN A 237 -9.80 8.95 5.68
C GLN A 237 -10.34 7.70 5.01
N ASN A 238 -9.48 6.92 4.36
CA ASN A 238 -9.90 5.86 3.44
C ASN A 238 -9.74 4.44 4.03
N TYR A 239 -8.92 4.29 5.08
CA TYR A 239 -8.50 2.98 5.57
C TYR A 239 -8.56 2.87 7.11
N SER A 240 -9.33 3.72 7.79
CA SER A 240 -9.38 3.81 9.27
C SER A 240 -9.63 2.47 9.99
N SER A 241 -10.36 1.55 9.37
CA SER A 241 -10.67 0.22 9.90
C SER A 241 -9.59 -0.84 9.63
N ALA A 242 -8.65 -0.58 8.73
CA ALA A 242 -7.65 -1.56 8.29
C ALA A 242 -6.62 -1.85 9.39
N LEU A 243 -6.11 -3.09 9.39
CA LEU A 243 -4.93 -3.46 10.16
C LEU A 243 -3.71 -3.44 9.25
N LEU A 244 -2.74 -2.60 9.60
CA LEU A 244 -1.51 -2.43 8.86
C LEU A 244 -0.49 -3.47 9.30
N ALA A 245 -0.10 -4.34 8.37
CA ALA A 245 0.98 -5.29 8.56
C ALA A 245 2.32 -4.63 8.23
N THR A 246 3.18 -4.50 9.23
CA THR A 246 4.55 -3.97 9.09
C THR A 246 5.56 -5.00 9.57
N PRO A 247 6.79 -5.04 9.06
CA PRO A 247 7.80 -5.99 9.50
C PRO A 247 8.26 -5.53 10.88
N GLY A 248 8.12 -6.40 11.88
CA GLY A 248 8.65 -6.18 13.21
C GLY A 248 10.17 -6.32 13.27
N PRO A 249 10.80 -5.98 14.41
CA PRO A 249 12.25 -6.04 14.61
C PRO A 249 12.89 -7.42 14.38
N GLN A 250 12.11 -8.50 14.42
CA GLN A 250 12.55 -9.88 14.21
C GLN A 250 12.02 -10.48 12.89
N GLY A 251 11.56 -9.66 11.95
CA GLY A 251 10.99 -10.10 10.67
C GLY A 251 9.56 -10.68 10.76
N GLN A 252 9.01 -10.83 11.96
CA GLN A 252 7.59 -11.18 12.15
C GLN A 252 6.71 -9.99 11.81
N MET A 253 5.62 -10.22 11.06
CA MET A 253 4.64 -9.17 10.76
C MET A 253 3.94 -8.72 12.04
N GLN A 254 4.06 -7.43 12.36
CA GLN A 254 3.32 -6.77 13.42
C GLN A 254 2.13 -6.03 12.82
N TYR A 255 0.96 -6.32 13.37
CA TYR A 255 -0.29 -5.68 12.97
C TYR A 255 -0.62 -4.54 13.92
N ARG A 256 -0.92 -3.37 13.34
CA ARG A 256 -1.29 -2.16 14.07
C ARG A 256 -2.50 -1.51 13.44
N SER A 257 -3.23 -0.73 14.23
CA SER A 257 -4.33 0.07 13.70
C SER A 257 -3.75 1.22 12.88
N VAL A 258 -4.53 1.73 11.94
CA VAL A 258 -4.19 2.98 11.24
C VAL A 258 -3.99 4.11 12.23
N THR A 259 -4.87 4.25 13.22
CA THR A 259 -4.80 5.28 14.26
C THR A 259 -3.47 5.26 15.01
N ASP A 260 -3.01 4.09 15.44
CA ASP A 260 -1.73 3.96 16.16
C ASP A 260 -0.55 4.27 15.26
N THR A 261 -0.60 3.80 14.01
CA THR A 261 0.47 4.03 13.03
C THR A 261 0.63 5.52 12.74
N VAL A 262 -0.48 6.22 12.50
CA VAL A 262 -0.48 7.66 12.24
C VAL A 262 0.02 8.44 13.46
N LYS A 263 -0.43 8.09 14.67
CA LYS A 263 0.03 8.72 15.90
C LYS A 263 1.55 8.60 16.08
N VAL A 264 2.10 7.40 15.84
CA VAL A 264 3.55 7.14 15.96
C VAL A 264 4.32 7.98 14.94
N LEU A 265 3.91 7.96 13.67
CA LEU A 265 4.62 8.66 12.60
C LEU A 265 4.54 10.18 12.75
N ARG A 266 3.39 10.73 13.13
CA ARG A 266 3.25 12.17 13.42
C ARG A 266 4.12 12.62 14.59
N SER A 267 4.25 11.80 15.64
CA SER A 267 5.14 12.11 16.76
C SER A 267 6.59 12.21 16.31
N GLN A 268 7.05 11.33 15.41
CA GLN A 268 8.41 11.36 14.88
C GLN A 268 8.69 12.63 14.05
N MET A 269 7.70 13.09 13.26
CA MET A 269 7.83 14.34 12.51
C MET A 269 7.93 15.57 13.43
N GLY A 270 7.17 15.59 14.53
CA GLY A 270 7.18 16.68 15.52
C GLY A 270 8.46 16.75 16.35
N THR A 271 9.11 15.62 16.63
CA THR A 271 10.41 15.59 17.30
C THR A 271 11.56 16.03 16.40
N SER A 272 11.49 15.75 15.09
CA SER A 272 12.53 16.18 14.13
C SER A 272 12.50 17.68 13.86
N THR A 273 11.37 18.36 14.08
CA THR A 273 11.27 19.82 13.93
C THR A 273 11.82 20.59 15.14
N SER A 274 11.90 19.97 16.33
CA SER A 274 12.46 20.65 17.52
C SER A 274 13.98 20.48 17.66
N ALA A 275 14.60 19.53 16.96
CA ALA A 275 16.04 19.27 17.01
C ALA A 275 16.86 20.15 16.04
N GLY A 276 16.20 21.02 15.26
CA GLY A 276 16.80 21.93 14.29
C GLY A 276 16.80 23.41 14.69
N LYS A 277 16.75 23.73 16.00
CA LYS A 277 16.92 25.10 16.52
C LYS A 277 18.12 25.20 17.44
#